data_AF-B0ES90-F1
#
_entry.id   AF-B0ES90-F1
#
_cell.length_a   1.000
_cell.length_b   1.000
_cell.length_c   1.000
_cell.angle_alpha   90.00
_cell.angle_beta   90.00
_cell.angle_gamma   90.00
#
_symmetry.space_group_name_H-M   'P 1'
#
loop_
_entity.id
_entity.type
_entity.pdbx_description
1 polymer ?
#
loop_
_entity_poly.entity_id
_entity_poly.type
_entity_poly.pdbx_seq_one_letter_code
_entity_poly.pdbx_strand_id
1 'polypeptide(L)'
;MKLGYNEIMITSMYFNDINDFINLEIGIKRFQGNIERFHFNPIPLNEYSRKLFTNIETFHVYEYDDEIFKDGRIFKYVIWYLVNYSEYLQEKEQGNICKNIEYTKKDRKKYGNTIPSEVKSLGYECFIYCYSLTTINIPSSISVLGKCCFYKCSSLTSINIPSTISKIGDGCFYGCSSLISINTPNTH
;
A
#
# COMPACT_ATOMS: atom_id res chain seq x y z
N MET A 1 -3.53 -20.02 -29.32
CA MET A 1 -2.83 -20.20 -28.03
C MET A 1 -3.83 -20.75 -27.02
N LYS A 2 -3.57 -21.93 -26.43
CA LYS A 2 -4.46 -22.49 -25.39
C LYS A 2 -3.92 -22.05 -24.02
N LEU A 3 -4.64 -21.16 -23.33
CA LEU A 3 -4.39 -20.87 -21.91
C LEU A 3 -4.57 -22.16 -21.11
N GLY A 4 -3.60 -22.50 -20.25
CA GLY A 4 -3.69 -23.55 -19.26
C GLY A 4 -4.23 -23.02 -17.93
N TYR A 5 -4.20 -23.87 -16.90
CA TYR A 5 -4.75 -23.54 -15.58
C TYR A 5 -3.95 -22.46 -14.84
N ASN A 6 -2.63 -22.47 -14.97
CA ASN A 6 -1.80 -21.46 -14.32
C ASN A 6 -1.99 -20.09 -15.00
N GLU A 7 -2.12 -20.08 -16.32
CA GLU A 7 -2.34 -18.87 -17.08
C GLU A 7 -3.72 -18.28 -16.79
N ILE A 8 -4.76 -19.12 -16.65
CA ILE A 8 -6.11 -18.61 -16.34
C ILE A 8 -6.18 -18.00 -14.93
N MET A 9 -5.48 -18.58 -13.94
CA MET A 9 -5.37 -17.99 -12.61
C MET A 9 -4.72 -16.60 -12.65
N ILE A 10 -3.66 -16.44 -13.44
CA ILE A 10 -3.01 -15.13 -13.63
C ILE A 10 -3.96 -14.15 -14.32
N THR A 11 -4.60 -14.54 -15.42
CA THR A 11 -5.49 -13.64 -16.16
C THR A 11 -6.77 -13.30 -15.40
N SER A 12 -7.21 -14.15 -14.47
CA SER A 12 -8.42 -13.92 -13.67
C SER A 12 -8.28 -12.77 -12.68
N MET A 13 -7.05 -12.29 -12.41
CA MET A 13 -6.83 -11.07 -11.63
C MET A 13 -7.39 -9.81 -12.33
N TYR A 14 -7.72 -9.91 -13.62
CA TYR A 14 -8.35 -8.85 -14.41
C TYR A 14 -9.87 -9.03 -14.56
N PHE A 15 -10.46 -10.02 -13.89
CA PHE A 15 -11.92 -10.19 -13.87
C PHE A 15 -12.54 -9.11 -12.99
N ASN A 16 -13.72 -8.63 -13.38
CA ASN A 16 -14.39 -7.53 -12.69
C ASN A 16 -15.15 -8.04 -11.46
N ASP A 17 -15.83 -9.18 -11.59
CA ASP A 17 -16.69 -9.71 -10.55
C ASP A 17 -16.74 -11.24 -10.55
N ILE A 18 -17.52 -11.79 -9.62
CA ILE A 18 -17.71 -13.23 -9.48
C ILE A 18 -18.38 -13.89 -10.70
N ASN A 19 -19.18 -13.15 -11.46
CA ASN A 19 -19.86 -13.70 -12.64
C ASN A 19 -18.86 -14.05 -13.73
N ASP A 20 -17.75 -13.31 -13.87
CA ASP A 20 -16.69 -13.66 -14.80
C ASP A 20 -16.09 -15.04 -14.48
N PHE A 21 -15.89 -15.35 -13.19
CA PHE A 21 -15.42 -16.67 -12.75
C PHE A 21 -16.46 -17.76 -13.00
N ILE A 22 -17.73 -17.50 -12.66
CA ILE A 22 -18.83 -18.45 -12.87
C ILE A 22 -19.02 -18.75 -14.37
N ASN A 23 -19.02 -17.71 -15.21
CA ASN A 23 -19.15 -17.83 -16.66
C ASN A 23 -17.98 -18.62 -17.26
N LEU A 24 -16.77 -18.44 -16.73
CA LEU A 24 -15.61 -19.21 -17.15
C LEU A 24 -15.78 -20.71 -16.84
N GLU A 25 -16.20 -21.05 -15.62
CA GLU A 25 -16.39 -22.45 -15.23
C GLU A 25 -17.51 -23.15 -16.00
N ILE A 26 -18.65 -22.47 -16.18
CA ILE A 26 -19.82 -23.04 -16.87
C ILE A 26 -19.60 -23.06 -18.39
N GLY A 27 -19.04 -22.00 -18.95
CA GLY A 27 -18.87 -21.83 -20.40
C GLY A 27 -17.74 -22.67 -20.98
N ILE A 28 -16.74 -23.05 -20.17
CA ILE A 28 -15.56 -23.75 -20.64
C ILE A 28 -15.27 -24.96 -19.75
N LYS A 29 -15.74 -26.15 -20.16
CA LYS A 29 -15.60 -27.43 -19.40
C LYS A 29 -14.22 -27.71 -18.83
N ARG A 30 -13.15 -27.33 -19.55
CA ARG A 30 -11.77 -27.52 -19.08
C ARG A 30 -11.37 -26.62 -17.92
N PHE A 31 -12.19 -25.65 -17.51
CA PHE A 31 -11.94 -24.77 -16.36
C PHE A 31 -12.96 -25.00 -15.24
N GLN A 32 -13.74 -26.07 -15.32
CA GLN A 32 -14.63 -26.46 -14.22
C GLN A 32 -13.82 -26.78 -12.96
N GLY A 33 -14.24 -26.26 -11.80
CA GLY A 33 -13.53 -26.43 -10.53
C GLY A 33 -12.23 -25.62 -10.43
N ASN A 34 -12.04 -24.61 -11.28
CA ASN A 34 -10.86 -23.75 -11.24
C ASN A 34 -10.87 -22.79 -10.05
N ILE A 35 -12.05 -22.35 -9.59
CA ILE A 35 -12.22 -21.47 -8.43
C ILE A 35 -11.65 -22.11 -7.15
N GLU A 36 -11.77 -23.43 -7.01
CA GLU A 36 -11.25 -24.17 -5.85
C GLU A 36 -9.71 -24.17 -5.79
N ARG A 37 -9.02 -23.81 -6.87
CA ARG A 37 -7.54 -23.80 -6.93
C ARG A 37 -6.93 -22.53 -6.36
N PHE A 38 -7.75 -21.54 -6.03
CA PHE A 38 -7.29 -20.28 -5.46
C PHE A 38 -7.05 -20.42 -3.95
N HIS A 39 -5.82 -20.13 -3.55
CA HIS A 39 -5.43 -19.98 -2.14
C HIS A 39 -5.47 -18.53 -1.66
N PHE A 40 -5.81 -17.60 -2.55
CA PHE A 40 -6.08 -16.20 -2.26
C PHE A 40 -7.25 -15.69 -3.11
N ASN A 41 -8.00 -14.71 -2.61
CA ASN A 41 -9.09 -14.13 -3.37
C ASN A 41 -8.55 -13.19 -4.48
N PRO A 42 -8.91 -13.44 -5.76
CA PRO A 42 -8.48 -12.60 -6.87
C PRO A 42 -9.24 -11.26 -6.95
N ILE A 43 -10.39 -11.17 -6.29
CA ILE A 43 -11.28 -10.00 -6.20
C ILE A 43 -11.78 -9.83 -4.75
N PRO A 44 -12.31 -8.66 -4.36
CA PRO A 44 -13.07 -8.52 -3.13
C PRO A 44 -14.21 -9.55 -3.06
N LEU A 45 -14.42 -10.15 -1.90
CA LEU A 45 -15.45 -11.17 -1.70
C LEU A 45 -16.54 -10.66 -0.76
N ASN A 46 -17.75 -11.11 -1.02
CA ASN A 46 -18.91 -10.98 -0.14
C ASN A 46 -19.35 -12.37 0.36
N GLU A 47 -20.32 -12.44 1.26
CA GLU A 47 -20.84 -13.71 1.79
C GLU A 47 -21.21 -14.76 0.71
N TYR A 48 -21.69 -14.34 -0.45
CA TYR A 48 -22.03 -15.26 -1.55
C TYR A 48 -20.78 -15.81 -2.22
N SER A 49 -19.91 -14.92 -2.72
CA SER A 49 -18.69 -15.30 -3.46
C SER A 49 -17.66 -16.02 -2.58
N ARG A 50 -17.61 -15.70 -1.28
CA ARG A 50 -16.78 -16.42 -0.30
C ARG A 50 -17.06 -17.91 -0.28
N LYS A 51 -18.32 -18.34 -0.48
CA LYS A 51 -18.70 -19.76 -0.49
C LYS A 51 -18.14 -20.52 -1.69
N LEU A 52 -17.83 -19.82 -2.79
CA LEU A 52 -17.27 -20.41 -4.00
C LEU A 52 -15.77 -20.65 -3.87
N PHE A 53 -15.03 -19.71 -3.26
CA PHE A 53 -13.58 -19.82 -3.06
C PHE A 53 -13.21 -20.59 -1.78
N THR A 54 -13.44 -21.90 -1.78
CA THR A 54 -13.38 -22.75 -0.57
C THR A 54 -11.99 -22.88 0.06
N ASN A 55 -10.92 -22.74 -0.71
CA ASN A 55 -9.53 -23.00 -0.29
C ASN A 55 -8.69 -21.74 -0.03
N ILE A 56 -9.33 -20.58 0.17
CA ILE A 56 -8.59 -19.35 0.53
C ILE A 56 -7.96 -19.48 1.92
N GLU A 57 -6.67 -19.20 1.95
CA GLU A 57 -5.80 -19.26 3.12
C GLU A 57 -5.09 -17.90 3.35
N THR A 58 -4.74 -17.22 2.26
CA THR A 58 -4.24 -15.84 2.24
C THR A 58 -5.33 -14.91 1.73
N PHE A 59 -5.84 -14.01 2.56
CA PHE A 59 -6.93 -13.13 2.19
C PHE A 59 -6.41 -11.74 1.80
N HIS A 60 -6.69 -11.33 0.58
CA HIS A 60 -6.41 -9.99 0.08
C HIS A 60 -7.55 -9.05 0.47
N VAL A 61 -7.18 -7.98 1.17
CA VAL A 61 -8.08 -6.88 1.53
C VAL A 61 -7.69 -5.69 0.65
N TYR A 62 -8.51 -5.40 -0.35
CA TYR A 62 -8.23 -4.42 -1.39
C TYR A 62 -8.56 -3.01 -0.90
N GLU A 63 -9.73 -2.84 -0.29
CA GLU A 63 -10.23 -1.58 0.26
C GLU A 63 -10.48 -1.68 1.78
N TYR A 64 -10.58 -0.53 2.45
CA TYR A 64 -10.76 -0.48 3.91
C TYR A 64 -12.11 -1.07 4.37
N ASP A 65 -13.13 -1.01 3.52
CA ASP A 65 -14.49 -1.45 3.77
C ASP A 65 -14.82 -2.83 3.19
N ASP A 66 -13.83 -3.53 2.62
CA ASP A 66 -13.99 -4.91 2.17
C ASP A 66 -14.47 -5.82 3.33
N GLU A 67 -15.37 -6.75 3.01
CA GLU A 67 -15.81 -7.76 3.98
C GLU A 67 -14.64 -8.66 4.40
N ILE A 68 -14.49 -8.86 5.71
CA ILE A 68 -13.46 -9.73 6.30
C ILE A 68 -14.13 -10.96 6.90
N PHE A 69 -13.62 -12.14 6.55
CA PHE A 69 -14.19 -13.42 6.98
C PHE A 69 -13.33 -14.05 8.07
N LYS A 70 -13.95 -14.41 9.20
CA LYS A 70 -13.30 -15.06 10.35
C LYS A 70 -13.74 -16.52 10.49
N ASP A 71 -13.59 -17.27 9.42
CA ASP A 71 -14.02 -18.69 9.32
C ASP A 71 -12.97 -19.70 9.80
N GLY A 72 -11.82 -19.23 10.26
CA GLY A 72 -10.71 -20.05 10.77
C GLY A 72 -9.83 -20.69 9.68
N ARG A 73 -10.11 -20.44 8.39
CA ARG A 73 -9.26 -20.90 7.27
C ARG A 73 -8.22 -19.86 6.87
N ILE A 74 -8.54 -18.59 7.06
CA ILE A 74 -7.64 -17.47 6.74
C ILE A 74 -6.65 -17.30 7.87
N PHE A 75 -5.36 -17.47 7.56
CA PHE A 75 -4.27 -17.28 8.52
C PHE A 75 -3.32 -16.13 8.15
N LYS A 76 -3.53 -15.48 7.01
CA LYS A 76 -2.71 -14.37 6.55
C LYS A 76 -3.52 -13.36 5.78
N TYR A 77 -3.35 -12.08 6.10
CA TYR A 77 -3.92 -10.98 5.32
C TYR A 77 -2.85 -10.28 4.48
N VAL A 78 -3.23 -9.91 3.26
CA VAL A 78 -2.49 -9.00 2.39
C VAL A 78 -3.33 -7.75 2.20
N ILE A 79 -2.95 -6.67 2.86
CA ILE A 79 -3.67 -5.41 2.90
C ILE A 79 -3.10 -4.48 1.83
N TRP A 80 -3.95 -4.08 0.88
CA TRP A 80 -3.58 -3.25 -0.25
C TRP A 80 -3.92 -1.77 -0.05
N TYR A 81 -4.96 -1.45 0.72
CA TYR A 81 -5.28 -0.06 1.03
C TYR A 81 -4.18 0.59 1.88
N LEU A 82 -4.24 1.92 1.97
CA LEU A 82 -3.27 2.73 2.69
C LEU A 82 -3.41 2.52 4.22
N VAL A 83 -2.35 2.06 4.86
CA VAL A 83 -2.27 1.94 6.33
C VAL A 83 -1.22 2.90 6.89
N ASN A 84 -1.46 3.42 8.09
CA ASN A 84 -0.44 4.19 8.79
C ASN A 84 0.65 3.26 9.39
N TYR A 85 1.82 3.80 9.70
CA TYR A 85 2.96 2.99 10.15
C TYR A 85 2.70 2.29 11.51
N SER A 86 1.98 2.93 12.43
CA SER A 86 1.60 2.30 13.71
C SER A 86 0.72 1.06 13.51
N GLU A 87 -0.26 1.14 12.62
CA GLU A 87 -1.14 0.03 12.24
C GLU A 87 -0.38 -1.07 11.50
N TYR A 88 0.49 -0.69 10.56
CA TYR A 88 1.39 -1.64 9.90
C TYR A 88 2.19 -2.49 10.90
N LEU A 89 2.69 -1.90 11.99
CA LEU A 89 3.42 -2.66 13.00
C LEU A 89 2.55 -3.72 13.70
N GLN A 90 1.27 -3.39 13.98
CA GLN A 90 0.31 -4.34 14.56
C GLN A 90 -0.01 -5.48 13.59
N GLU A 91 -0.15 -5.16 12.30
CA GLU A 91 -0.39 -6.15 11.25
C GLU A 91 0.83 -7.04 11.03
N LYS A 92 2.03 -6.46 11.05
CA LYS A 92 3.31 -7.19 10.93
C LYS A 92 3.50 -8.19 12.07
N GLU A 93 3.15 -7.81 13.30
CA GLU A 93 3.21 -8.70 14.47
C GLU A 93 2.28 -9.92 14.33
N GLN A 94 1.14 -9.74 13.64
CA GLN A 94 0.20 -10.83 13.32
C GLN A 94 0.61 -11.67 12.10
N GLY A 95 1.72 -11.33 11.43
CA GLY A 95 2.21 -12.03 10.22
C GLY A 95 1.55 -11.56 8.92
N ASN A 96 0.79 -10.47 8.96
CA ASN A 96 0.12 -9.89 7.80
C ASN A 96 1.09 -9.01 6.98
N ILE A 97 0.70 -8.73 5.74
CA ILE A 97 1.49 -7.93 4.80
C ILE A 97 0.70 -6.69 4.43
N CYS A 98 1.26 -5.50 4.66
CA CYS A 98 0.71 -4.24 4.15
C CYS A 98 1.53 -3.77 2.94
N LYS A 99 0.85 -3.44 1.83
CA LYS A 99 1.51 -3.02 0.58
C LYS A 99 1.78 -1.52 0.53
N ASN A 100 0.90 -0.71 1.13
CA ASN A 100 0.95 0.75 1.08
C ASN A 100 1.00 1.33 2.48
N ILE A 101 2.20 1.69 2.94
CA ILE A 101 2.44 2.15 4.32
C ILE A 101 2.77 3.63 4.30
N GLU A 102 1.99 4.43 5.03
CA GLU A 102 2.21 5.87 5.21
C GLU A 102 2.81 6.18 6.57
N TYR A 103 3.84 7.03 6.59
CA TYR A 103 4.35 7.61 7.82
C TYR A 103 3.63 8.94 8.10
N THR A 104 2.78 8.95 9.12
CA THR A 104 1.96 10.10 9.45
C THR A 104 2.63 11.01 10.48
N LYS A 105 2.07 12.20 10.69
CA LYS A 105 2.45 13.10 11.79
C LYS A 105 2.33 12.43 13.18
N LYS A 106 1.36 11.52 13.36
CA LYS A 106 1.21 10.75 14.60
C LYS A 106 2.35 9.75 14.76
N ASP A 107 2.71 9.05 13.68
CA ASP A 107 3.85 8.12 13.69
C ASP A 107 5.16 8.85 13.96
N ARG A 108 5.41 10.00 13.32
CA ARG A 108 6.59 10.83 13.58
C ARG A 108 6.69 11.27 15.04
N LYS A 109 5.56 11.66 15.66
CA LYS A 109 5.55 12.02 17.09
C LYS A 109 5.89 10.83 17.99
N LYS A 110 5.57 9.61 17.57
CA LYS A 110 5.80 8.38 18.35
C LYS A 110 7.18 7.77 18.14
N TYR A 111 7.65 7.72 16.88
CA TYR A 111 8.87 7.00 16.48
C TYR A 111 10.02 7.93 16.06
N GLY A 112 9.79 9.25 15.99
CA GLY A 112 10.81 10.25 15.69
C GLY A 112 10.87 10.66 14.22
N ASN A 113 12.00 11.25 13.82
CA ASN A 113 12.17 11.79 12.46
C ASN A 113 12.80 10.79 11.47
N THR A 114 13.28 9.64 11.96
CA THR A 114 13.85 8.58 11.12
C THR A 114 12.73 7.83 10.42
N ILE A 115 12.69 7.91 9.09
CA ILE A 115 11.67 7.25 8.27
C ILE A 115 12.05 5.78 8.07
N PRO A 116 11.21 4.81 8.49
CA PRO A 116 11.43 3.39 8.28
C PRO A 116 11.42 3.00 6.79
N SER A 117 12.20 1.99 6.40
CA SER A 117 12.35 1.59 4.99
C SER A 117 11.12 0.89 4.40
N GLU A 118 10.21 0.41 5.24
CA GLU A 118 8.95 -0.18 4.80
C GLU A 118 7.94 0.86 4.33
N VAL A 119 8.09 2.12 4.77
CA VAL A 119 7.21 3.24 4.41
C VAL A 119 7.32 3.56 2.92
N LYS A 120 6.17 3.85 2.29
CA LYS A 120 6.01 4.22 0.88
C LYS A 120 5.61 5.68 0.67
N SER A 121 4.99 6.32 1.66
CA SER A 121 4.60 7.73 1.58
C SER A 121 4.81 8.47 2.90
N LEU A 122 5.02 9.78 2.82
CA LEU A 122 4.91 10.68 3.97
C LEU A 122 3.57 11.40 3.92
N GLY A 123 2.82 11.33 5.01
CA GLY A 123 1.44 11.79 5.07
C GLY A 123 1.24 13.31 5.09
N TYR A 124 -0.04 13.71 5.11
CA TYR A 124 -0.46 15.09 5.31
C TYR A 124 0.22 15.67 6.56
N GLU A 125 0.89 16.81 6.41
CA GLU A 125 1.56 17.52 7.51
C GLU A 125 2.57 16.68 8.32
N CYS A 126 3.16 15.61 7.75
CA CYS A 126 3.96 14.65 8.51
C CYS A 126 5.05 15.32 9.38
N PHE A 127 5.79 16.26 8.80
CA PHE A 127 6.85 17.06 9.42
C PHE A 127 6.45 18.54 9.60
N ILE A 128 5.16 18.87 9.68
CA ILE A 128 4.75 20.28 9.88
C ILE A 128 5.36 20.86 11.17
N TYR A 129 5.84 22.10 11.09
CA TYR A 129 6.42 22.86 12.21
C TYR A 129 7.60 22.15 12.90
N CYS A 130 8.35 21.32 12.17
CA CYS A 130 9.61 20.77 12.69
C CYS A 130 10.71 21.85 12.70
N TYR A 131 10.58 22.85 13.57
CA TYR A 131 11.46 24.03 13.63
C TYR A 131 12.93 23.70 13.91
N SER A 132 13.23 22.55 14.51
CA SER A 132 14.60 22.11 14.79
C SER A 132 15.17 21.16 13.74
N LEU A 133 14.39 20.76 12.73
CA LEU A 133 14.83 19.85 11.69
C LEU A 133 15.74 20.60 10.72
N THR A 134 17.04 20.28 10.72
CA THR A 134 18.03 20.92 9.85
C THR A 134 18.24 20.16 8.55
N THR A 135 18.12 18.83 8.59
CA THR A 135 18.23 17.92 7.45
C THR A 135 17.28 16.75 7.63
N ILE A 136 16.92 16.07 6.53
CA ILE A 136 16.19 14.80 6.57
C ILE A 136 16.66 13.89 5.45
N ASN A 137 16.82 12.61 5.77
CA ASN A 137 17.06 11.57 4.78
C ASN A 137 15.72 10.96 4.35
N ILE A 138 15.31 11.15 3.09
CA ILE A 138 14.13 10.51 2.52
C ILE A 138 14.58 9.20 1.87
N PRO A 139 14.18 8.02 2.38
CA PRO A 139 14.55 6.74 1.79
C PRO A 139 14.00 6.58 0.37
N SER A 140 14.69 5.80 -0.46
CA SER A 140 14.24 5.46 -1.82
C SER A 140 12.97 4.59 -1.86
N SER A 141 12.48 4.11 -0.71
CA SER A 141 11.18 3.45 -0.62
C SER A 141 10.00 4.42 -0.77
N ILE A 142 10.23 5.72 -0.54
CA ILE A 142 9.21 6.75 -0.59
C ILE A 142 8.95 7.17 -2.03
N SER A 143 7.67 7.23 -2.42
CA SER A 143 7.21 7.73 -3.70
C SER A 143 6.35 8.99 -3.62
N VAL A 144 5.81 9.31 -2.44
CA VAL A 144 4.90 10.44 -2.24
C VAL A 144 5.27 11.26 -1.01
N LEU A 145 5.36 12.58 -1.20
CA LEU A 145 5.38 13.57 -0.11
C LEU A 145 4.00 14.23 -0.02
N GLY A 146 3.33 14.12 1.13
CA GLY A 146 2.00 14.65 1.35
C GLY A 146 1.89 16.18 1.31
N LYS A 147 0.66 16.68 1.23
CA LYS A 147 0.38 18.12 1.31
C LYS A 147 0.91 18.70 2.63
N CYS A 148 1.57 19.86 2.54
CA CYS A 148 2.20 20.55 3.67
C CYS A 148 3.20 19.68 4.47
N CYS A 149 3.79 18.63 3.87
CA CYS A 149 4.61 17.66 4.61
C CYS A 149 5.72 18.29 5.45
N PHE A 150 6.47 19.27 4.93
CA PHE A 150 7.51 20.02 5.63
C PHE A 150 7.13 21.50 5.87
N TYR A 151 5.84 21.82 5.94
CA TYR A 151 5.39 23.20 6.10
C TYR A 151 5.98 23.84 7.36
N LYS A 152 6.61 25.02 7.18
CA LYS A 152 7.29 25.80 8.23
C LYS A 152 8.37 25.03 9.00
N CYS A 153 9.09 24.11 8.35
CA CYS A 153 10.37 23.59 8.85
C CYS A 153 11.47 24.67 8.69
N SER A 154 11.41 25.72 9.50
CA SER A 154 12.19 26.95 9.31
C SER A 154 13.70 26.78 9.40
N SER A 155 14.21 25.72 10.05
CA SER A 155 15.64 25.43 10.14
C SER A 155 16.14 24.42 9.11
N LEU A 156 15.26 23.87 8.26
CA LEU A 156 15.66 22.89 7.24
C LEU A 156 16.52 23.60 6.20
N THR A 157 17.80 23.23 6.10
CA THR A 157 18.77 23.93 5.24
C THR A 157 18.93 23.28 3.88
N SER A 158 18.79 21.96 3.82
CA SER A 158 18.91 21.16 2.60
C SER A 158 18.03 19.93 2.66
N ILE A 159 17.60 19.47 1.49
CA ILE A 159 16.88 18.20 1.35
C ILE A 159 17.26 17.50 0.04
N ASN A 160 17.46 16.18 0.12
CA ASN A 160 17.67 15.32 -1.03
C ASN A 160 16.34 14.65 -1.39
N ILE A 161 15.84 14.89 -2.60
CA ILE A 161 14.61 14.29 -3.13
C ILE A 161 15.04 13.08 -4.00
N PRO A 162 14.72 11.83 -3.60
CA PRO A 162 15.10 10.66 -4.40
C PRO A 162 14.28 10.57 -5.69
N SER A 163 14.79 9.83 -6.69
CA SER A 163 14.15 9.68 -8.01
C SER A 163 12.84 8.91 -7.97
N THR A 164 12.59 8.25 -6.85
CA THR A 164 11.37 7.50 -6.60
C THR A 164 10.18 8.39 -6.29
N ILE A 165 10.40 9.67 -5.94
CA ILE A 165 9.31 10.62 -5.67
C ILE A 165 8.59 10.98 -6.97
N SER A 166 7.37 10.48 -7.12
CA SER A 166 6.49 10.76 -8.23
C SER A 166 5.50 11.89 -7.92
N LYS A 167 5.29 12.22 -6.64
CA LYS A 167 4.34 13.25 -6.21
C LYS A 167 4.84 14.04 -5.00
N ILE A 168 4.76 15.37 -5.12
CA ILE A 168 4.99 16.33 -4.03
C ILE A 168 3.68 17.11 -3.82
N GLY A 169 3.11 17.05 -2.63
CA GLY A 169 1.86 17.70 -2.30
C GLY A 169 1.98 19.22 -2.17
N ASP A 170 0.86 19.92 -2.31
CA ASP A 170 0.81 21.38 -2.25
C ASP A 170 1.43 21.93 -0.97
N GLY A 171 2.22 22.99 -1.10
CA GLY A 171 2.85 23.67 0.04
C GLY A 171 3.82 22.79 0.84
N CYS A 172 4.31 21.67 0.27
CA CYS A 172 5.19 20.72 0.96
C CYS A 172 6.35 21.41 1.68
N PHE A 173 6.99 22.41 1.06
CA PHE A 173 8.12 23.16 1.62
C PHE A 173 7.79 24.63 1.94
N TYR A 174 6.51 25.00 2.00
CA TYR A 174 6.13 26.39 2.24
C TYR A 174 6.58 26.84 3.64
N GLY A 175 7.25 27.99 3.73
CA GLY A 175 7.76 28.53 4.99
C GLY A 175 9.05 27.87 5.50
N CYS A 176 9.71 27.02 4.72
CA CYS A 176 11.07 26.54 5.00
C CYS A 176 12.09 27.65 4.72
N SER A 177 12.13 28.68 5.57
CA SER A 177 12.90 29.92 5.33
C SER A 177 14.40 29.75 5.24
N SER A 178 14.98 28.69 5.82
CA SER A 178 16.41 28.38 5.74
C SER A 178 16.77 27.42 4.60
N LEU A 179 15.80 26.95 3.81
CA LEU A 179 16.04 25.96 2.77
C LEU A 179 16.74 26.62 1.58
N ILE A 180 18.03 26.34 1.43
CA ILE A 180 18.89 26.95 0.41
C ILE A 180 19.03 26.03 -0.80
N SER A 181 18.97 24.70 -0.61
CA SER A 181 19.14 23.72 -1.68
C SER A 181 18.15 22.57 -1.62
N ILE A 182 17.63 22.20 -2.79
CA ILE A 182 16.88 20.98 -3.02
C ILE A 182 17.64 20.20 -4.09
N ASN A 183 18.22 19.07 -3.70
CA ASN A 183 18.92 18.19 -4.64
C ASN A 183 17.93 17.17 -5.18
N THR A 184 17.63 17.26 -6.47
CA THR A 184 16.89 16.24 -7.21
C THR A 184 17.88 15.31 -7.92
N PRO A 185 17.49 14.08 -8.27
CA PRO A 185 18.34 13.21 -9.07
C PRO A 185 18.53 13.85 -10.43
N ASN A 186 19.76 13.83 -10.94
CA ASN A 186 20.02 14.21 -12.33
C ASN A 186 19.28 13.25 -13.25
N THR A 187 18.26 13.75 -13.94
CA THR A 187 17.66 13.05 -15.08
C THR A 187 18.59 13.26 -16.27
N HIS A 188 19.37 12.23 -16.62
CA HIS A 188 19.96 12.11 -17.94
C HIS A 188 18.94 11.48 -18.90
#